data_AF-A0A5C6MKB8-F1
#
_entry.id   AF-A0A5C6MKB8-F1
#
_cell.length_a   1.000
_cell.length_b   1.000
_cell.length_c   1.000
_cell.angle_alpha   90.00
_cell.angle_beta   90.00
_cell.angle_gamma   90.00
#
_symmetry.space_group_name_H-M   'P 1'
#
loop_
_entity.id
_entity.type
_entity.pdbx_description
1 polymer ?
#
loop_
_entity_poly.entity_id
_entity_poly.type
_entity_poly.pdbx_seq_one_letter_code
_entity_poly.pdbx_strand_id
1 'polypeptide(L)'
;MLQDHSDEYILELFEKMLVDMNLNEEKQQPLREKDIMIKREMVSQYLHTSKTGQNQKESTKSAVMYIQELKSDYRDSQLLSCLESLRVSLNNNPVSWVQNFGDDGLALLLTLLKRLQEDKDEYSSRMLGVKCQHEIIRCLKAFMNNKYGLKSMLESAEGIPLLVRAINPKVPHMMVDAVRLLSAICILEQPENLHERVLEAITEEAEKQDIERFQPLITGMSNHNIALKGGCMQLINALISRGEELDFRIHIRSELQRLGLRKLLGEVKSIENEELRVQLTVFEEQAEDDSYDLKARLEDIRIEMEYP
;
A
#
# COMPACT_ATOMS: atom_id res chain seq x y z
N MET A 1 -36.17 20.51 -5.94
CA MET A 1 -35.53 19.84 -7.09
C MET A 1 -34.26 20.61 -7.39
N LEU A 2 -33.17 19.97 -7.84
CA LEU A 2 -31.92 20.71 -8.16
C LEU A 2 -32.06 21.63 -9.38
N GLN A 3 -33.19 21.59 -10.08
CA GLN A 3 -33.53 22.48 -11.20
C GLN A 3 -33.71 23.95 -10.80
N ASP A 4 -34.03 24.23 -9.53
CA ASP A 4 -34.30 25.59 -9.05
C ASP A 4 -33.06 26.32 -8.50
N HIS A 5 -31.90 25.65 -8.42
CA HIS A 5 -30.66 26.27 -7.94
C HIS A 5 -29.90 26.98 -9.05
N SER A 6 -29.19 28.05 -8.71
CA SER A 6 -28.33 28.80 -9.64
C SER A 6 -27.21 27.92 -10.21
N ASP A 7 -26.75 28.25 -11.42
CA ASP A 7 -25.63 27.55 -12.05
C ASP A 7 -24.36 27.63 -11.19
N GLU A 8 -24.11 28.76 -10.53
CA GLU A 8 -22.99 28.97 -9.61
C GLU A 8 -23.00 27.95 -8.46
N TYR A 9 -24.15 27.77 -7.80
CA TYR A 9 -24.28 26.80 -6.71
C TYR A 9 -24.06 25.36 -7.17
N ILE A 10 -24.50 25.02 -8.39
CA ILE A 10 -24.26 23.70 -8.96
C ILE A 10 -22.78 23.49 -9.24
N LEU A 11 -22.07 24.50 -9.76
CA LEU A 11 -20.64 24.42 -10.02
C LEU A 11 -19.83 24.24 -8.71
N GLU A 12 -20.21 24.91 -7.63
CA GLU A 12 -19.62 24.69 -6.30
C GLU A 12 -19.80 23.25 -5.82
N LEU A 13 -21.02 22.71 -5.92
CA LEU A 13 -21.30 21.31 -5.57
C LEU A 13 -20.58 20.32 -6.48
N PHE A 14 -20.43 20.66 -7.76
CA PHE A 14 -19.72 19.84 -8.74
C PHE A 14 -18.23 19.75 -8.41
N GLU A 15 -17.57 20.86 -8.07
CA GLU A 15 -16.17 20.83 -7.63
C GLU A 15 -16.01 20.02 -6.34
N LYS A 16 -16.94 20.16 -5.38
CA LYS A 16 -16.94 19.32 -4.17
C LYS A 16 -17.05 17.83 -4.51
N MET A 17 -17.93 17.45 -5.44
CA MET A 17 -18.07 16.07 -5.91
C MET A 17 -16.79 15.56 -6.58
N LEU A 18 -16.10 16.38 -7.41
CA LEU A 18 -14.84 15.99 -8.05
C LEU A 18 -13.75 15.67 -7.03
N VAL A 19 -13.62 16.50 -5.98
CA VAL A 19 -12.69 16.24 -4.87
C VAL A 19 -13.06 14.94 -4.14
N ASP A 20 -14.35 14.74 -3.89
CA ASP A 20 -14.86 13.57 -3.17
C ASP A 20 -14.73 12.25 -3.97
N MET A 21 -14.62 12.32 -5.29
CA MET A 21 -14.38 11.17 -6.16
C MET A 21 -12.89 10.81 -6.31
N ASN A 22 -11.98 11.55 -5.65
CA ASN A 22 -10.53 11.26 -5.65
C ASN A 22 -9.90 11.16 -7.05
N LEU A 23 -10.32 12.04 -7.97
CA LEU A 23 -9.79 12.11 -9.34
C LEU A 23 -8.58 13.05 -9.41
N ASN A 24 -7.56 12.70 -10.20
CA ASN A 24 -6.45 13.60 -10.53
C ASN A 24 -6.89 14.67 -11.55
N GLU A 25 -6.10 15.74 -11.73
CA GLU A 25 -6.43 16.85 -12.62
C GLU A 25 -6.72 16.41 -14.06
N GLU A 26 -5.91 15.48 -14.58
CA GLU A 26 -6.09 14.90 -15.92
C GLU A 26 -7.48 14.26 -16.11
N LYS A 27 -7.99 13.56 -15.09
CA LYS A 27 -9.34 12.95 -15.11
C LYS A 27 -10.45 13.95 -14.80
N GLN A 28 -10.17 15.03 -14.07
CA GLN A 28 -11.15 16.07 -13.78
C GLN A 28 -11.42 16.97 -15.00
N GLN A 29 -10.39 17.26 -15.80
CA GLN A 29 -10.47 18.15 -16.95
C GLN A 29 -11.61 17.82 -17.94
N PRO A 30 -11.76 16.58 -18.43
CA PRO A 30 -12.86 16.24 -19.35
C PRO A 30 -14.25 16.33 -18.72
N LEU A 31 -14.34 16.28 -17.38
CA LEU A 31 -15.60 16.48 -16.66
C LEU A 31 -15.93 17.98 -16.52
N ARG A 32 -14.91 18.83 -16.37
CA ARG A 32 -15.06 20.29 -16.34
C ARG A 32 -15.49 20.86 -17.69
N GLU A 33 -15.11 20.23 -18.79
CA GLU A 33 -15.51 20.62 -20.15
C GLU A 33 -16.96 20.27 -20.50
N LYS A 34 -17.68 19.51 -19.65
CA LYS A 34 -19.08 19.17 -19.88
C LYS A 34 -20.02 20.35 -19.68
N ASP A 35 -21.13 20.32 -20.42
CA ASP A 35 -22.21 21.29 -20.28
C ASP A 35 -22.83 21.27 -18.89
N ILE A 36 -23.37 22.41 -18.47
CA ILE A 36 -23.96 22.60 -17.14
C ILE A 36 -25.10 21.63 -16.85
N MET A 37 -25.85 21.20 -17.86
CA MET A 37 -26.94 20.22 -17.69
C MET A 37 -26.43 18.84 -17.28
N ILE A 38 -25.30 18.40 -17.86
CA ILE A 38 -24.65 17.13 -17.48
C ILE A 38 -24.11 17.25 -16.05
N LYS A 39 -23.48 18.38 -15.70
CA LYS A 39 -22.98 18.63 -14.34
C LYS A 39 -24.11 18.61 -13.31
N ARG A 40 -25.27 19.20 -13.62
CA ARG A 40 -26.49 19.15 -12.78
C ARG A 40 -26.96 17.72 -12.53
N GLU A 41 -26.98 16.89 -13.57
CA GLU A 41 -27.36 15.49 -13.45
C GLU A 41 -26.36 14.71 -12.57
N MET A 42 -25.06 14.89 -12.79
CA MET A 42 -24.01 14.26 -11.99
C MET A 42 -24.12 14.62 -10.51
N VAL A 43 -24.26 15.91 -10.19
CA VAL A 43 -24.44 16.38 -8.81
C VAL A 43 -25.72 15.81 -8.19
N SER A 44 -26.80 15.72 -8.97
CA SER A 44 -28.06 15.11 -8.51
C SER A 44 -27.88 13.64 -8.14
N GLN A 45 -27.24 12.86 -9.01
CA GLN A 45 -26.94 11.45 -8.74
C GLN A 45 -26.04 11.28 -7.53
N TYR A 46 -24.98 12.10 -7.40
CA TYR A 46 -24.08 12.11 -6.25
C TYR A 46 -24.79 12.40 -4.92
N LEU A 47 -25.68 13.39 -4.90
CA LEU A 47 -26.45 13.71 -3.70
C LEU A 47 -27.48 12.62 -3.36
N HIS A 48 -28.04 11.94 -4.37
CA HIS A 48 -28.93 10.83 -4.16
C HIS A 48 -28.21 9.62 -3.55
N THR A 49 -27.06 9.21 -4.10
CA THR A 49 -26.26 8.09 -3.59
C THR A 49 -25.70 8.37 -2.19
N SER A 50 -25.32 9.62 -1.91
CA SER A 50 -24.86 10.03 -0.58
C SER A 50 -25.98 10.01 0.47
N LYS A 51 -27.23 10.25 0.08
CA LYS A 51 -28.40 10.25 0.98
C LYS A 51 -29.04 8.88 1.16
N THR A 52 -28.99 7.99 0.16
CA THR A 52 -29.58 6.64 0.24
C THR A 52 -28.86 5.72 1.22
N GLY A 53 -27.63 6.02 1.64
CA GLY A 53 -26.97 5.34 2.77
C GLY A 53 -27.70 5.45 4.12
N GLN A 54 -28.78 6.23 4.22
CA GLN A 54 -29.64 6.36 5.40
C GLN A 54 -30.97 5.58 5.32
N ASN A 55 -31.40 5.13 4.13
CA ASN A 55 -32.67 4.41 3.96
C ASN A 55 -32.44 2.92 3.69
N GLN A 56 -33.03 2.07 4.55
CA GLN A 56 -32.82 0.63 4.69
C GLN A 56 -33.22 -0.27 3.49
N LYS A 57 -33.29 0.23 2.25
CA LYS A 57 -33.60 -0.62 1.09
C LYS A 57 -32.55 -0.47 0.00
N GLU A 58 -31.74 -1.53 -0.09
CA GLU A 58 -30.89 -1.90 -1.22
C GLU A 58 -29.80 -0.89 -1.61
N SER A 59 -28.63 -0.97 -0.96
CA SER A 59 -27.35 -1.29 -1.66
C SER A 59 -26.06 -0.87 -0.95
N THR A 60 -26.07 -0.05 0.12
CA THR A 60 -24.82 0.30 0.83
C THR A 60 -25.03 0.50 2.32
N LYS A 61 -24.38 -0.33 3.16
CA LYS A 61 -24.29 -0.11 4.60
C LYS A 61 -23.50 1.17 4.87
N SER A 62 -23.89 1.94 5.88
CA SER A 62 -23.11 3.12 6.30
C SER A 62 -21.79 2.72 6.96
N ALA A 63 -20.81 3.63 6.98
CA ALA A 63 -19.52 3.38 7.63
C ALA A 63 -19.68 2.98 9.12
N VAL A 64 -20.60 3.62 9.84
CA VAL A 64 -20.91 3.31 11.25
C VAL A 64 -21.43 1.88 11.41
N MET A 65 -22.23 1.37 10.47
CA MET A 65 -22.71 0.00 10.52
C MET A 65 -21.56 -1.00 10.39
N TYR A 66 -20.60 -0.74 9.50
CA TYR A 66 -19.39 -1.57 9.41
C TYR A 66 -18.55 -1.51 10.69
N ILE A 67 -18.41 -0.34 11.31
CA ILE A 67 -17.69 -0.21 12.59
C ILE A 67 -18.37 -1.04 13.69
N GLN A 68 -19.70 -1.01 13.77
CA GLN A 68 -20.46 -1.83 14.73
C GLN A 68 -20.34 -3.32 14.44
N GLU A 69 -20.39 -3.70 13.16
CA GLU A 69 -20.18 -5.07 12.71
C GLU A 69 -18.77 -5.54 13.10
N LEU A 70 -17.72 -4.82 12.74
CA LEU A 70 -16.33 -5.19 13.07
C LEU A 70 -16.05 -5.28 14.58
N LYS A 71 -16.81 -4.56 15.41
CA LYS A 71 -16.75 -4.67 16.89
C LYS A 71 -17.44 -5.91 17.44
N SER A 72 -18.35 -6.51 16.66
CA SER A 72 -19.07 -7.72 17.06
C SER A 72 -18.16 -8.94 16.94
N ASP A 73 -18.22 -9.84 17.91
CA ASP A 73 -17.38 -11.04 17.91
C ASP A 73 -17.91 -12.04 16.86
N TYR A 74 -17.32 -11.99 15.66
CA TYR A 74 -17.72 -12.83 14.53
C TYR A 74 -17.08 -14.22 14.60
N ARG A 75 -17.82 -15.21 14.07
CA ARG A 75 -17.18 -16.41 13.52
C ARG A 75 -16.46 -16.02 12.23
N ASP A 76 -15.29 -16.61 11.98
CA ASP A 76 -14.39 -16.27 10.86
C ASP A 76 -15.07 -16.15 9.48
N SER A 77 -16.10 -16.97 9.20
CA SER A 77 -16.80 -16.94 7.90
C SER A 77 -17.68 -15.70 7.73
N GLN A 78 -18.27 -15.20 8.81
CA GLN A 78 -19.06 -13.97 8.81
C GLN A 78 -18.14 -12.74 8.71
N LEU A 79 -16.98 -12.81 9.38
CA LEU A 79 -15.95 -11.78 9.27
C LEU A 79 -15.47 -11.61 7.83
N LEU A 80 -15.16 -12.71 7.12
CA LEU A 80 -14.71 -12.62 5.73
C LEU A 80 -15.73 -11.93 4.83
N SER A 81 -17.02 -12.30 4.91
CA SER A 81 -18.07 -11.68 4.12
C SER A 81 -18.26 -10.19 4.44
N CYS A 82 -18.14 -9.83 5.73
CA CYS A 82 -18.15 -8.42 6.16
C CYS A 82 -16.98 -7.64 5.54
N LEU A 83 -15.76 -8.20 5.58
CA LEU A 83 -14.55 -7.58 5.02
C LEU A 83 -14.63 -7.42 3.49
N GLU A 84 -15.13 -8.42 2.76
CA GLU A 84 -15.32 -8.34 1.31
C GLU A 84 -16.30 -7.20 0.94
N SER A 85 -17.39 -7.08 1.69
CA SER A 85 -18.38 -6.00 1.53
C SER A 85 -17.79 -4.63 1.88
N LEU A 86 -17.01 -4.56 2.96
CA LEU A 86 -16.31 -3.34 3.38
C LEU A 86 -15.28 -2.89 2.33
N ARG A 87 -14.49 -3.82 1.76
CA ARG A 87 -13.53 -3.52 0.69
C ARG A 87 -14.23 -2.87 -0.50
N VAL A 88 -15.38 -3.38 -0.92
CA VAL A 88 -16.16 -2.79 -2.03
C VAL A 88 -16.62 -1.38 -1.66
N SER A 89 -17.06 -1.17 -0.43
CA SER A 89 -17.51 0.15 0.06
C SER A 89 -16.36 1.16 0.11
N LEU A 90 -15.17 0.75 0.57
CA LEU A 90 -13.96 1.58 0.60
C LEU A 90 -13.45 1.97 -0.80
N ASN A 91 -13.66 1.12 -1.82
CA ASN A 91 -13.21 1.41 -3.19
C ASN A 91 -14.18 2.29 -3.98
N ASN A 92 -15.49 2.10 -3.77
CA ASN A 92 -16.50 2.63 -4.67
C ASN A 92 -17.27 3.83 -4.09
N ASN A 93 -17.23 4.04 -2.77
CA ASN A 93 -17.86 5.20 -2.16
C ASN A 93 -16.94 6.43 -2.19
N PRO A 94 -17.49 7.64 -2.08
CA PRO A 94 -16.69 8.87 -2.05
C PRO A 94 -15.72 8.91 -0.86
N VAL A 95 -14.69 9.75 -0.95
CA VAL A 95 -13.68 9.94 0.10
C VAL A 95 -14.31 10.34 1.43
N SER A 96 -15.41 11.10 1.41
CA SER A 96 -16.20 11.46 2.60
C SER A 96 -16.75 10.23 3.33
N TRP A 97 -17.07 9.14 2.62
CA TRP A 97 -17.42 7.87 3.24
C TRP A 97 -16.21 7.23 3.94
N VAL A 98 -15.03 7.30 3.31
CA VAL A 98 -13.77 6.82 3.91
C VAL A 98 -13.40 7.64 5.15
N GLN A 99 -13.64 8.95 5.13
CA GLN A 99 -13.50 9.84 6.29
C GLN A 99 -14.47 9.49 7.42
N ASN A 100 -15.72 9.12 7.09
CA ASN A 100 -16.70 8.67 8.08
C ASN A 100 -16.35 7.29 8.69
N PHE A 101 -15.66 6.42 7.93
CA PHE A 101 -15.09 5.18 8.48
C PHE A 101 -13.89 5.50 9.39
N GLY A 102 -13.02 6.38 8.92
CA GLY A 102 -12.04 7.12 9.69
C GLY A 102 -11.07 6.29 10.52
N ASP A 103 -10.48 6.95 11.52
CA ASP A 103 -9.48 6.36 12.41
C ASP A 103 -10.05 5.24 13.27
N ASP A 104 -11.32 5.34 13.67
CA ASP A 104 -12.04 4.30 14.42
C ASP A 104 -12.12 2.99 13.61
N GLY A 105 -12.49 3.10 12.33
CA GLY A 105 -12.56 1.95 11.42
C GLY A 105 -11.17 1.37 11.12
N LEU A 106 -10.17 2.23 10.89
CA LEU A 106 -8.78 1.82 10.70
C LEU A 106 -8.26 1.06 11.91
N ALA A 107 -8.44 1.59 13.12
CA ALA A 107 -7.99 0.97 14.36
C ALA A 107 -8.58 -0.44 14.55
N LEU A 108 -9.86 -0.63 14.20
CA LEU A 108 -10.50 -1.95 14.23
C LEU A 108 -9.88 -2.91 13.20
N LEU A 109 -9.65 -2.47 11.97
CA LEU A 109 -8.99 -3.31 10.95
C LEU A 109 -7.59 -3.74 11.38
N LEU A 110 -6.80 -2.81 11.92
CA LEU A 110 -5.46 -3.11 12.42
C LEU A 110 -5.49 -4.05 13.64
N THR A 111 -6.43 -3.85 14.56
CA THR A 111 -6.62 -4.74 15.72
C THR A 111 -6.99 -6.15 15.29
N LEU A 112 -7.92 -6.28 14.33
CA LEU A 112 -8.30 -7.58 13.77
C LEU A 112 -7.14 -8.25 13.03
N LEU A 113 -6.38 -7.50 12.24
CA LEU A 113 -5.21 -8.01 11.54
C LEU A 113 -4.15 -8.52 12.53
N LYS A 114 -3.85 -7.75 13.58
CA LYS A 114 -2.93 -8.13 14.64
C LYS A 114 -3.36 -9.43 15.31
N ARG A 115 -4.63 -9.52 15.73
CA ARG A 115 -5.20 -10.74 16.32
C ARG A 115 -5.03 -11.95 15.39
N LEU A 116 -5.37 -11.79 14.11
CA LEU A 116 -5.27 -12.87 13.13
C LEU A 116 -3.82 -13.28 12.82
N GLN A 117 -2.85 -12.37 12.94
CA GLN A 117 -1.43 -12.66 12.72
C GLN A 117 -0.78 -13.35 13.94
N GLU A 118 -1.28 -13.06 15.14
CA GLU A 118 -0.82 -13.68 16.40
C GLU A 118 -1.44 -15.06 16.65
N ASP A 119 -2.58 -15.34 16.01
CA ASP A 119 -3.32 -16.59 16.14
C ASP A 119 -2.56 -17.79 15.55
N LYS A 120 -2.37 -18.83 16.38
CA LYS A 120 -1.65 -20.07 16.04
C LYS A 120 -2.57 -21.29 15.92
N ASP A 121 -3.89 -21.10 15.87
CA ASP A 121 -4.89 -22.16 15.97
C ASP A 121 -4.92 -23.17 14.81
N GLU A 122 -5.82 -24.16 14.94
CA GLU A 122 -6.00 -25.34 14.08
C GLU A 122 -6.00 -25.03 12.57
N TYR A 123 -5.51 -25.98 11.77
CA TYR A 123 -5.25 -25.82 10.33
C TYR A 123 -6.45 -25.24 9.53
N SER A 124 -7.67 -25.65 9.84
CA SER A 124 -8.88 -25.16 9.15
C SER A 124 -9.25 -23.72 9.52
N SER A 125 -9.10 -23.32 10.79
CA SER A 125 -9.26 -21.93 11.23
C SER A 125 -8.14 -21.05 10.65
N ARG A 126 -6.92 -21.58 10.60
CA ARG A 126 -5.76 -20.90 9.99
C ARG A 126 -5.97 -20.53 8.53
N MET A 127 -6.57 -21.41 7.72
CA MET A 127 -6.81 -21.09 6.30
C MET A 127 -7.81 -19.95 6.11
N LEU A 128 -8.87 -19.92 6.92
CA LEU A 128 -9.86 -18.86 6.86
C LEU A 128 -9.33 -17.55 7.47
N GLY A 129 -8.52 -17.64 8.53
CA GLY A 129 -7.77 -16.52 9.09
C GLY A 129 -6.85 -15.86 8.06
N VAL A 130 -6.11 -16.64 7.27
CA VAL A 130 -5.27 -16.12 6.18
C VAL A 130 -6.09 -15.38 5.11
N LYS A 131 -7.28 -15.89 4.77
CA LYS A 131 -8.19 -15.18 3.85
C LYS A 131 -8.65 -13.86 4.43
N CYS A 132 -9.00 -13.82 5.73
CA CYS A 132 -9.37 -12.60 6.42
C CYS A 132 -8.21 -11.61 6.48
N GLN A 133 -6.98 -12.06 6.77
CA GLN A 133 -5.79 -11.21 6.72
C GLN A 133 -5.63 -10.58 5.35
N HIS A 134 -5.69 -11.37 4.26
CA HIS A 134 -5.56 -10.82 2.90
C HIS A 134 -6.67 -9.81 2.60
N GLU A 135 -7.90 -10.10 2.99
CA GLU A 135 -9.01 -9.18 2.75
C GLU A 135 -8.88 -7.88 3.56
N ILE A 136 -8.31 -7.93 4.77
CA ILE A 136 -7.94 -6.71 5.52
C ILE A 136 -6.85 -5.93 4.77
N ILE A 137 -5.80 -6.57 4.25
CA ILE A 137 -4.77 -5.89 3.45
C ILE A 137 -5.39 -5.18 2.23
N ARG A 138 -6.39 -5.80 1.58
CA ARG A 138 -7.14 -5.17 0.49
C ARG A 138 -8.03 -4.02 0.94
N CYS A 139 -8.62 -4.09 2.13
CA CYS A 139 -9.32 -2.97 2.74
C CYS A 139 -8.36 -1.80 3.01
N LEU A 140 -7.18 -2.06 3.59
CA LEU A 140 -6.15 -1.05 3.84
C LEU A 140 -5.67 -0.42 2.53
N LYS A 141 -5.47 -1.21 1.48
CA LYS A 141 -5.15 -0.71 0.13
C LYS A 141 -6.20 0.27 -0.40
N ALA A 142 -7.48 -0.07 -0.25
CA ALA A 142 -8.58 0.81 -0.67
C ALA A 142 -8.65 2.08 0.20
N PHE A 143 -8.50 1.93 1.52
CA PHE A 143 -8.52 3.02 2.49
C PHE A 143 -7.38 4.03 2.22
N MET A 144 -6.17 3.56 1.96
CA MET A 144 -4.98 4.38 1.67
C MET A 144 -4.99 5.03 0.28
N ASN A 145 -5.92 4.68 -0.60
CA ASN A 145 -5.96 5.18 -1.97
C ASN A 145 -6.33 6.67 -2.09
N ASN A 146 -6.41 7.40 -0.98
CA ASN A 146 -6.69 8.84 -0.93
C ASN A 146 -5.82 9.50 0.16
N LYS A 147 -5.65 10.83 0.09
CA LYS A 147 -4.77 11.56 1.02
C LYS A 147 -5.15 11.36 2.49
N TYR A 148 -6.44 11.30 2.80
CA TYR A 148 -6.92 11.15 4.18
C TYR A 148 -6.51 9.79 4.76
N GLY A 149 -6.86 8.69 4.06
CA GLY A 149 -6.57 7.35 4.57
C GLY A 149 -5.08 7.02 4.57
N LEU A 150 -4.30 7.57 3.63
CA LEU A 150 -2.85 7.47 3.66
C LEU A 150 -2.26 8.16 4.89
N LYS A 151 -2.65 9.42 5.16
CA LYS A 151 -2.20 10.15 6.36
C LYS A 151 -2.54 9.39 7.65
N SER A 152 -3.79 8.94 7.76
CA SER A 152 -4.27 8.18 8.94
C SER A 152 -3.48 6.89 9.15
N MET A 153 -3.12 6.18 8.07
CA MET A 153 -2.29 4.98 8.14
C MET A 153 -0.86 5.27 8.62
N LEU A 154 -0.27 6.39 8.19
CA LEU A 154 1.08 6.79 8.59
C LEU A 154 1.15 7.27 10.05
N GLU A 155 0.11 7.95 10.53
CA GLU A 155 -0.03 8.39 11.93
C GLU A 155 -0.26 7.21 12.90
N SER A 156 -0.73 6.07 12.40
CA SER A 156 -0.87 4.84 13.20
C SER A 156 0.48 4.19 13.51
N ALA A 157 0.72 3.92 14.79
CA ALA A 157 1.94 3.24 15.24
C ALA A 157 2.06 1.80 14.71
N GLU A 158 0.94 1.07 14.62
CA GLU A 158 0.92 -0.34 14.19
C GLU A 158 0.72 -0.50 12.67
N GLY A 159 0.42 0.58 11.94
CA GLY A 159 0.09 0.52 10.51
C GLY A 159 1.20 -0.15 9.67
N ILE A 160 2.40 0.43 9.67
CA ILE A 160 3.56 -0.11 8.94
C ILE A 160 3.98 -1.50 9.49
N PRO A 161 4.14 -1.70 10.82
CA PRO A 161 4.51 -3.01 11.37
C PRO A 161 3.57 -4.15 10.98
N LEU A 162 2.26 -3.92 10.90
CA LEU A 162 1.30 -4.96 10.50
C LEU A 162 1.31 -5.26 9.00
N LEU A 163 1.62 -4.26 8.14
CA LEU A 163 1.87 -4.48 6.71
C LEU A 163 3.14 -5.30 6.49
N VAL A 164 4.20 -5.03 7.26
CA VAL A 164 5.45 -5.81 7.23
C VAL A 164 5.21 -7.26 7.62
N ARG A 165 4.43 -7.50 8.69
CA ARG A 165 4.00 -8.87 9.08
C ARG A 165 3.20 -9.59 8.00
N ALA A 166 2.55 -8.87 7.09
CA ALA A 166 1.85 -9.44 5.94
C ALA A 166 2.77 -9.83 4.76
N ILE A 167 4.08 -9.55 4.83
CA ILE A 167 5.10 -10.04 3.89
C ILE A 167 5.31 -11.54 4.12
N ASN A 168 4.39 -12.35 3.59
CA ASN A 168 4.40 -13.79 3.77
C ASN A 168 4.50 -14.54 2.42
N PRO A 169 5.67 -15.12 2.08
CA PRO A 169 5.87 -15.83 0.82
C PRO A 169 4.96 -17.05 0.62
N LYS A 170 4.37 -17.59 1.70
CA LYS A 170 3.40 -18.70 1.64
C LYS A 170 2.03 -18.24 1.13
N VAL A 171 1.77 -16.93 1.11
CA VAL A 171 0.52 -16.32 0.63
C VAL A 171 0.84 -15.26 -0.43
N PRO A 172 1.25 -15.67 -1.65
CA PRO A 172 1.82 -14.76 -2.65
C PRO A 172 0.98 -13.53 -2.97
N HIS A 173 -0.34 -13.69 -3.11
CA HIS A 173 -1.22 -12.57 -3.46
C HIS A 173 -1.33 -11.53 -2.35
N MET A 174 -1.34 -11.95 -1.10
CA MET A 174 -1.33 -11.03 0.04
C MET A 174 0.01 -10.30 0.12
N MET A 175 1.11 -11.05 -0.05
CA MET A 175 2.45 -10.46 -0.06
C MET A 175 2.62 -9.44 -1.19
N VAL A 176 2.10 -9.69 -2.40
CA VAL A 176 2.08 -8.71 -3.50
C VAL A 176 1.40 -7.40 -3.09
N ASP A 177 0.21 -7.48 -2.49
CA ASP A 177 -0.49 -6.27 -2.05
C ASP A 177 0.30 -5.55 -0.93
N ALA A 178 0.87 -6.30 0.03
CA ALA A 178 1.66 -5.73 1.13
C ALA A 178 2.94 -5.03 0.64
N VAL A 179 3.77 -5.70 -0.18
CA VAL A 179 5.04 -5.11 -0.67
C VAL A 179 4.79 -3.92 -1.58
N ARG A 180 3.70 -3.90 -2.36
CA ARG A 180 3.33 -2.73 -3.18
C ARG A 180 2.91 -1.53 -2.33
N LEU A 181 2.15 -1.75 -1.25
CA LEU A 181 1.79 -0.70 -0.31
C LEU A 181 3.05 -0.14 0.38
N LEU A 182 3.93 -1.01 0.87
CA LEU A 182 5.18 -0.60 1.51
C LEU A 182 6.11 0.13 0.53
N SER A 183 6.20 -0.32 -0.72
CA SER A 183 6.98 0.35 -1.76
C SER A 183 6.48 1.78 -2.00
N ALA A 184 5.16 1.95 -2.09
CA ALA A 184 4.55 3.27 -2.22
C ALA A 184 4.88 4.15 -1.01
N ILE A 185 4.77 3.61 0.21
CA ILE A 185 5.12 4.33 1.46
C ILE A 185 6.59 4.79 1.45
N CYS A 186 7.53 3.94 1.05
CA CYS A 186 8.95 4.29 0.99
C CYS A 186 9.23 5.48 0.04
N ILE A 187 8.53 5.54 -1.09
CA ILE A 187 8.77 6.54 -2.15
C ILE A 187 8.11 7.89 -1.82
N LEU A 188 7.16 7.94 -0.88
CA LEU A 188 6.50 9.19 -0.51
C LEU A 188 7.48 10.25 -0.05
N GLU A 189 7.40 11.41 -0.68
CA GLU A 189 8.12 12.61 -0.27
C GLU A 189 7.39 13.23 0.92
N GLN A 190 7.83 12.88 2.12
CA GLN A 190 7.41 13.45 3.40
C GLN A 190 8.66 13.89 4.17
N PRO A 191 8.56 14.84 5.11
CA PRO A 191 9.69 15.25 5.94
C PRO A 191 10.23 14.12 6.83
N GLU A 192 9.44 13.07 7.04
CA GLU A 192 9.85 11.86 7.77
C GLU A 192 10.54 10.86 6.83
N ASN A 193 11.61 10.22 7.30
CA ASN A 193 12.31 9.14 6.59
C ASN A 193 11.46 7.84 6.60
N LEU A 194 10.37 7.83 5.83
CA LEU A 194 9.43 6.70 5.81
C LEU A 194 10.08 5.38 5.37
N HIS A 195 11.06 5.42 4.48
CA HIS A 195 11.82 4.24 4.06
C HIS A 195 12.63 3.62 5.21
N GLU A 196 13.23 4.44 6.08
CA GLU A 196 13.92 3.96 7.29
C GLU A 196 12.93 3.34 8.26
N ARG A 197 11.76 3.96 8.47
CA ARG A 197 10.69 3.41 9.33
C ARG A 197 10.17 2.05 8.82
N VAL A 198 10.06 1.87 7.50
CA VAL A 198 9.73 0.56 6.91
C VAL A 198 10.87 -0.44 7.15
N LEU A 199 12.12 -0.04 6.95
CA LEU A 199 13.29 -0.90 7.17
C LEU A 199 13.45 -1.31 8.64
N GLU A 200 13.19 -0.41 9.58
CA GLU A 200 13.15 -0.66 11.02
C GLU A 200 12.08 -1.71 11.34
N ALA A 201 10.85 -1.53 10.85
CA ALA A 201 9.78 -2.50 11.04
C ALA A 201 10.12 -3.88 10.43
N ILE A 202 10.77 -3.93 9.27
CA ILE A 202 11.29 -5.18 8.66
C ILE A 202 12.33 -5.83 9.57
N THR A 203 13.23 -5.04 10.15
CA THR A 203 14.30 -5.52 11.04
C THR A 203 13.71 -6.08 12.34
N GLU A 204 12.82 -5.34 13.01
CA GLU A 204 12.16 -5.80 14.23
C GLU A 204 11.35 -7.09 14.03
N GLU A 205 10.64 -7.20 12.91
CA GLU A 205 9.84 -8.39 12.62
C GLU A 205 10.74 -9.61 12.35
N ALA A 206 11.87 -9.40 11.69
CA ALA A 206 12.85 -10.45 11.45
C ALA A 206 13.50 -10.95 12.74
N GLU A 207 13.85 -10.04 13.65
CA GLU A 207 14.36 -10.35 14.98
C GLU A 207 13.35 -11.18 15.80
N LYS A 208 12.06 -10.82 15.76
CA LYS A 208 10.98 -11.60 16.41
C LYS A 208 10.85 -13.02 15.85
N GLN A 209 11.16 -13.21 14.58
CA GLN A 209 11.06 -14.49 13.89
C GLN A 209 12.38 -15.29 13.88
N ASP A 210 13.48 -14.72 14.38
CA ASP A 210 14.83 -15.29 14.32
C ASP A 210 15.25 -15.65 12.88
N ILE A 211 15.04 -14.71 11.95
CA ILE A 211 15.41 -14.84 10.53
C ILE A 211 16.17 -13.61 10.04
N GLU A 212 16.85 -13.76 8.90
CA GLU A 212 17.43 -12.64 8.17
C GLU A 212 16.33 -11.71 7.62
N ARG A 213 16.49 -10.40 7.80
CA ARG A 213 15.41 -9.43 7.57
C ARG A 213 14.89 -9.35 6.14
N PHE A 214 15.74 -9.65 5.16
CA PHE A 214 15.33 -9.71 3.76
C PHE A 214 14.99 -11.11 3.26
N GLN A 215 15.08 -12.15 4.11
CA GLN A 215 14.76 -13.52 3.73
C GLN A 215 13.37 -13.67 3.09
N PRO A 216 12.29 -13.03 3.61
CA PRO A 216 10.98 -13.10 2.96
C PRO A 216 10.99 -12.55 1.53
N LEU A 217 11.71 -11.46 1.26
CA LEU A 217 11.82 -10.87 -0.08
C LEU A 217 12.60 -11.78 -1.03
N ILE A 218 13.69 -12.40 -0.56
CA ILE A 218 14.45 -13.37 -1.35
C ILE A 218 13.60 -14.59 -1.69
N THR A 219 12.86 -15.13 -0.72
CA THR A 219 11.93 -16.24 -0.97
C THR A 219 10.81 -15.85 -1.95
N GLY A 220 10.30 -14.61 -1.86
CA GLY A 220 9.34 -14.07 -2.84
C GLY A 220 9.93 -13.95 -4.25
N MET A 221 11.17 -13.48 -4.36
CA MET A 221 11.92 -13.40 -5.62
C MET A 221 12.20 -14.78 -6.23
N SER A 222 12.25 -15.86 -5.44
CA SER A 222 12.37 -17.24 -5.94
C SER A 222 11.02 -17.86 -6.37
N ASN A 223 9.88 -17.26 -6.02
CA ASN A 223 8.55 -17.81 -6.33
C ASN A 223 8.22 -17.78 -7.84
N HIS A 224 7.46 -18.73 -8.36
CA HIS A 224 7.04 -18.74 -9.77
C HIS A 224 6.07 -17.59 -10.14
N ASN A 225 5.42 -16.96 -9.16
CA ASN A 225 4.50 -15.85 -9.38
C ASN A 225 5.27 -14.59 -9.81
N ILE A 226 5.12 -14.22 -11.09
CA ILE A 226 5.77 -13.06 -11.72
C ILE A 226 5.42 -11.75 -10.99
N ALA A 227 4.16 -11.56 -10.59
CA ALA A 227 3.73 -10.36 -9.87
C ALA A 227 4.40 -10.27 -8.48
N LEU A 228 4.63 -11.41 -7.82
CA LEU A 228 5.37 -11.44 -6.56
C LEU A 228 6.84 -11.08 -6.75
N LYS A 229 7.50 -11.59 -7.78
CA LYS A 229 8.86 -11.16 -8.14
C LYS A 229 8.90 -9.64 -8.38
N GLY A 230 7.94 -9.11 -9.14
CA GLY A 230 7.83 -7.68 -9.44
C GLY A 230 7.67 -6.85 -8.18
N GLY A 231 6.75 -7.23 -7.31
CA GLY A 231 6.52 -6.54 -6.04
C GLY A 231 7.71 -6.61 -5.08
N CYS A 232 8.41 -7.74 -4.99
CA CYS A 232 9.62 -7.85 -4.16
C CYS A 232 10.74 -6.97 -4.69
N MET A 233 10.95 -6.97 -6.01
CA MET A 233 11.97 -6.13 -6.65
C MET A 233 11.64 -4.64 -6.47
N GLN A 234 10.36 -4.27 -6.58
CA GLN A 234 9.91 -2.89 -6.34
C GLN A 234 10.22 -2.42 -4.91
N LEU A 235 9.96 -3.26 -3.90
CA LEU A 235 10.25 -2.89 -2.50
C LEU A 235 11.76 -2.80 -2.25
N ILE A 236 12.55 -3.70 -2.83
CA ILE A 236 14.02 -3.64 -2.77
C ILE A 236 14.53 -2.31 -3.35
N ASN A 237 14.06 -1.94 -4.54
CA ASN A 237 14.42 -0.67 -5.16
C ASN A 237 13.98 0.52 -4.32
N ALA A 238 12.76 0.50 -3.80
CA ALA A 238 12.24 1.58 -2.97
C ALA A 238 13.05 1.78 -1.67
N LEU A 239 13.55 0.71 -1.05
CA LEU A 239 14.40 0.79 0.14
C LEU A 239 15.81 1.32 -0.17
N ILE A 240 16.37 0.95 -1.32
CA ILE A 240 17.74 1.37 -1.70
C ILE A 240 17.73 2.79 -2.27
N SER A 241 16.88 3.09 -3.25
CA SER A 241 16.89 4.37 -3.97
C SER A 241 16.50 5.57 -3.09
N ARG A 242 15.88 5.33 -1.94
CA ARG A 242 15.53 6.40 -0.98
C ARG A 242 16.62 6.66 0.05
N GLY A 243 17.64 5.80 0.16
CA GLY A 243 18.79 6.04 1.01
C GLY A 243 19.70 7.11 0.42
N GLU A 244 19.78 8.26 1.08
CA GLU A 244 20.61 9.40 0.62
C GLU A 244 22.11 9.07 0.68
N GLU A 245 22.53 8.36 1.73
CA GLU A 245 23.92 7.99 1.94
C GLU A 245 24.36 6.81 1.06
N LEU A 246 25.48 6.98 0.35
CA LEU A 246 26.09 5.93 -0.45
C LEU A 246 26.40 4.67 0.37
N ASP A 247 26.93 4.85 1.60
CA ASP A 247 27.29 3.75 2.49
C ASP A 247 26.05 2.92 2.89
N PHE A 248 24.92 3.58 3.14
CA PHE A 248 23.64 2.90 3.38
C PHE A 248 23.20 2.07 2.16
N ARG A 249 23.21 2.66 0.95
CA ARG A 249 22.80 1.94 -0.27
C ARG A 249 23.69 0.73 -0.55
N ILE A 250 25.01 0.88 -0.42
CA ILE A 250 25.96 -0.21 -0.57
C ILE A 250 25.73 -1.29 0.49
N HIS A 251 25.48 -0.90 1.74
CA HIS A 251 25.24 -1.82 2.85
C HIS A 251 24.02 -2.72 2.58
N ILE A 252 22.86 -2.13 2.30
CA ILE A 252 21.61 -2.86 2.02
C ILE A 252 21.75 -3.75 0.79
N ARG A 253 22.34 -3.23 -0.30
CA ARG A 253 22.59 -4.01 -1.52
C ARG A 253 23.50 -5.20 -1.26
N SER A 254 24.58 -5.01 -0.50
CA SER A 254 25.53 -6.07 -0.17
C SER A 254 24.88 -7.17 0.68
N GLU A 255 24.01 -6.80 1.62
CA GLU A 255 23.24 -7.75 2.42
C GLU A 255 22.31 -8.61 1.57
N LEU A 256 21.51 -7.99 0.69
CA LEU A 256 20.65 -8.71 -0.25
C LEU A 256 21.44 -9.65 -1.18
N GLN A 257 22.60 -9.20 -1.65
CA GLN A 257 23.47 -10.01 -2.49
C GLN A 257 24.02 -11.23 -1.73
N ARG A 258 24.40 -11.08 -0.44
CA ARG A 258 24.82 -12.20 0.41
C ARG A 258 23.72 -13.24 0.61
N LEU A 259 22.46 -12.81 0.65
CA LEU A 259 21.29 -13.70 0.72
C LEU A 259 20.94 -14.37 -0.62
N GLY A 260 21.71 -14.12 -1.68
CA GLY A 260 21.57 -14.81 -2.97
C GLY A 260 20.82 -14.02 -4.04
N LEU A 261 20.49 -12.75 -3.82
CA LEU A 261 19.79 -11.91 -4.80
C LEU A 261 20.49 -11.92 -6.17
N ARG A 262 21.84 -11.92 -6.21
CA ARG A 262 22.62 -11.90 -7.45
C ARG A 262 22.25 -13.04 -8.41
N LYS A 263 22.05 -14.25 -7.89
CA LYS A 263 21.64 -15.40 -8.71
C LYS A 263 20.22 -15.21 -9.24
N LEU A 264 19.31 -14.75 -8.39
CA LEU A 264 17.91 -14.53 -8.74
C LEU A 264 17.75 -13.45 -9.81
N LEU A 265 18.53 -12.37 -9.77
CA LEU A 265 18.53 -11.33 -10.82
C LEU A 265 18.86 -11.94 -12.21
N GLY A 266 19.81 -12.87 -12.28
CA GLY A 266 20.13 -13.59 -13.51
C GLY A 266 18.95 -14.41 -14.05
N GLU A 267 18.19 -15.05 -13.16
CA GLU A 267 16.97 -15.78 -13.51
C GLU A 267 15.87 -14.82 -13.98
N VAL A 268 15.64 -13.70 -13.28
CA VAL A 268 14.62 -12.70 -13.62
C VAL A 268 14.88 -12.05 -14.97
N LYS A 269 16.15 -11.82 -15.36
CA LYS A 269 16.52 -11.28 -16.68
C LYS A 269 16.02 -12.11 -17.87
N SER A 270 15.83 -13.41 -17.67
CA SER A 270 15.33 -14.31 -18.72
C SER A 270 13.80 -14.30 -18.88
N ILE A 271 13.08 -13.61 -17.98
CA ILE A 271 11.62 -13.54 -18.00
C ILE A 271 11.16 -12.38 -18.88
N GLU A 272 10.33 -12.68 -19.88
CA GLU A 272 9.70 -11.66 -20.75
C GLU A 272 8.56 -10.94 -20.02
N ASN A 273 8.90 -9.96 -19.19
CA ASN A 273 7.93 -9.13 -18.49
C ASN A 273 8.43 -7.68 -18.37
N GLU A 274 7.65 -6.72 -18.86
CA GLU A 274 8.03 -5.31 -18.91
C GLU A 274 8.19 -4.68 -17.51
N GLU A 275 7.26 -4.96 -16.59
CA GLU A 275 7.33 -4.46 -15.20
C GLU A 275 8.62 -4.92 -14.52
N LEU A 276 8.97 -6.21 -14.64
CA LEU A 276 10.21 -6.75 -14.11
C LEU A 276 11.44 -6.15 -14.77
N ARG A 277 11.43 -5.97 -16.10
CA ARG A 277 12.55 -5.33 -16.81
C ARG A 277 12.81 -3.93 -16.30
N VAL A 278 11.77 -3.12 -16.11
CA VAL A 278 11.90 -1.78 -15.52
C VAL A 278 12.53 -1.86 -14.13
N GLN A 279 12.05 -2.76 -13.26
CA GLN A 279 12.61 -2.90 -11.92
C GLN A 279 14.07 -3.39 -11.92
N LEU A 280 14.46 -4.25 -12.86
CA LEU A 280 15.84 -4.67 -13.03
C LEU A 280 16.73 -3.51 -13.49
N THR A 281 16.30 -2.75 -14.48
CA THR A 281 17.04 -1.58 -14.98
C THR A 281 17.30 -0.58 -13.86
N VAL A 282 16.27 -0.22 -13.07
CA VAL A 282 16.40 0.69 -11.93
C VAL A 282 17.46 0.20 -10.93
N PHE A 283 17.46 -1.10 -10.61
CA PHE A 283 18.43 -1.66 -9.68
C PHE A 283 19.86 -1.64 -10.21
N GLU A 284 20.04 -1.95 -11.50
CA GLU A 284 21.34 -2.05 -12.15
C GLU A 284 21.97 -0.68 -12.36
N GLU A 285 21.20 0.29 -12.87
CA GLU A 285 21.66 1.67 -13.05
C GLU A 285 22.10 2.27 -11.70
N GLN A 286 21.28 2.15 -10.65
CA GLN A 286 21.66 2.64 -9.32
C GLN A 286 22.90 1.92 -8.76
N ALA A 287 23.08 0.63 -9.07
CA ALA A 287 24.26 -0.11 -8.62
C ALA A 287 25.53 0.28 -9.38
N GLU A 288 25.41 0.65 -10.65
CA GLU A 288 26.51 1.18 -11.46
C GLU A 288 26.93 2.57 -10.96
N ASP A 289 25.97 3.45 -10.70
CA ASP A 289 26.21 4.79 -10.13
C ASP A 289 26.91 4.69 -8.77
N ASP A 290 26.38 3.88 -7.85
CA ASP A 290 26.99 3.67 -6.53
C ASP A 290 28.42 3.09 -6.62
N SER A 291 28.69 2.26 -7.63
CA SER A 291 30.03 1.68 -7.89
C SER A 291 31.00 2.72 -8.42
N TYR A 292 30.53 3.66 -9.25
CA TYR A 292 31.33 4.78 -9.72
C TYR A 292 31.71 5.70 -8.55
N ASP A 293 30.73 6.08 -7.72
CA ASP A 293 30.97 6.94 -6.55
C ASP A 293 31.92 6.29 -5.53
N LEU A 294 31.76 4.99 -5.28
CA LEU A 294 32.65 4.25 -4.37
C LEU A 294 34.09 4.23 -4.90
N LYS A 295 34.29 4.07 -6.21
CA LYS A 295 35.62 4.11 -6.83
C LYS A 295 36.25 5.49 -6.72
N ALA A 296 35.47 6.55 -6.97
CA ALA A 296 35.95 7.92 -6.80
C ALA A 296 36.43 8.17 -5.37
N ARG A 297 35.61 7.83 -4.36
CA ARG A 297 35.96 7.93 -2.93
C ARG A 297 37.21 7.12 -2.57
N LEU A 298 37.40 5.94 -3.17
CA LEU A 298 38.58 5.11 -2.95
C LEU A 298 39.86 5.73 -3.52
N GLU A 299 39.80 6.36 -4.70
CA GLU A 299 40.95 7.06 -5.27
C GLU A 299 41.32 8.31 -4.45
N ASP A 300 40.32 9.06 -3.97
CA ASP A 300 40.56 10.21 -3.08
C ASP A 300 41.30 9.78 -1.81
N ILE A 301 40.81 8.72 -1.14
CA ILE A 301 41.46 8.17 0.07
C ILE A 301 42.88 7.69 -0.24
N ARG A 302 43.12 7.06 -1.38
CA ARG A 302 44.47 6.62 -1.77
C ARG A 302 45.43 7.80 -1.91
N ILE A 303 44.99 8.89 -2.54
CA ILE A 303 45.79 10.10 -2.69
C ILE A 303 46.10 10.71 -1.31
N GLU A 304 45.11 10.81 -0.43
CA GLU A 304 45.31 11.33 0.94
C GLU A 304 46.27 10.44 1.75
N MET A 305 46.17 9.11 1.62
CA MET A 305 47.04 8.17 2.35
C MET A 305 48.46 8.08 1.77
N GLU A 306 48.66 8.37 0.48
CA GLU A 306 49.99 8.44 -0.16
C GLU A 306 50.76 9.73 0.22
N TYR A 307 50.05 10.78 0.64
CA TYR A 307 50.63 12.05 1.11
C TYR A 307 50.06 12.43 2.50
N PRO A 308 50.46 11.71 3.57
CA PRO A 308 49.85 11.82 4.91
C PRO A 308 50.08 13.16 5.61
#